data_AF-A0A349MXN9-F1
#
_entry.id   AF-A0A349MXN9-F1
#
_cell.length_a   1.000
_cell.length_b   1.000
_cell.length_c   1.000
_cell.angle_alpha   90.00
_cell.angle_beta   90.00
_cell.angle_gamma   90.00
#
_symmetry.space_group_name_H-M   'P 1'
#
loop_
_entity.id
_entity.type
_entity.pdbx_description
1 polymer ?
#
loop_
_entity_poly.entity_id
_entity_poly.type
_entity_poly.pdbx_seq_one_letter_code
_entity_poly.pdbx_strand_id
1 'polypeptide(L)'
;MDDPVRAELLKMLEWSVGISTNFQTSVGKNDSHLQDALTPDDYAKLVKTYRLDSLSSTWSALQAAGQLFLETARIVADQLGFDFPDYPVKVIAYEEQIMSEPTGAQS
;
A
#
# COMPACT_ATOMS: atom_id res chain seq x y z
N MET A 1 -10.80 -14.39 -3.41
CA MET A 1 -11.56 -13.40 -2.62
C MET A 1 -10.83 -12.10 -2.87
N ASP A 2 -11.35 -11.29 -3.78
CA ASP A 2 -10.73 -10.03 -4.19
C ASP A 2 -10.82 -9.06 -3.02
N ASP A 3 -9.71 -8.90 -2.32
CA ASP A 3 -9.54 -7.87 -1.31
C ASP A 3 -9.22 -6.56 -2.06
N PRO A 4 -10.18 -5.61 -2.17
CA PRO A 4 -10.03 -4.42 -3.01
C PRO A 4 -8.83 -3.57 -2.59
N VAL A 5 -8.46 -3.59 -1.30
CA VAL A 5 -7.29 -2.85 -0.80
C VAL A 5 -6.00 -3.45 -1.35
N ARG A 6 -5.90 -4.78 -1.34
CA ARG A 6 -4.73 -5.49 -1.86
C ARG A 6 -4.60 -5.33 -3.38
N ALA A 7 -5.71 -5.39 -4.10
CA ALA A 7 -5.71 -5.23 -5.55
C ALA A 7 -5.20 -3.84 -5.98
N GLU A 8 -5.68 -2.78 -5.32
CA GLU A 8 -5.22 -1.41 -5.62
C GLU A 8 -3.76 -1.16 -5.17
N LEU A 9 -3.32 -1.77 -4.07
CA LEU A 9 -1.91 -1.72 -3.66
C LEU A 9 -0.98 -2.33 -4.72
N LEU A 10 -1.30 -3.55 -5.18
CA LEU A 10 -0.49 -4.26 -6.17
C LEU A 10 -0.43 -3.49 -7.49
N LYS A 11 -1.55 -2.94 -7.93
CA LYS A 11 -1.64 -2.09 -9.12
C LYS A 11 -0.78 -0.83 -9.02
N MET A 12 -0.77 -0.17 -7.86
CA MET A 12 0.07 1.02 -7.66
C MET A 12 1.56 0.68 -7.67
N LEU A 13 1.94 -0.46 -7.09
CA LEU A 13 3.31 -0.98 -7.14
C LEU A 13 3.74 -1.33 -8.58
N GLU A 14 2.85 -1.95 -9.36
CA GLU A 14 3.06 -2.16 -10.80
C GLU A 14 3.30 -0.84 -11.54
N TRP A 15 2.53 0.21 -11.24
CA TRP A 15 2.74 1.53 -11.85
C TRP A 15 4.11 2.12 -11.49
N SER A 16 4.56 2.02 -10.24
CA SER A 16 5.89 2.48 -9.83
C SER A 16 7.03 1.73 -10.54
N VAL A 17 6.90 0.40 -10.67
CA VAL A 17 7.83 -0.41 -11.48
C VAL A 17 7.78 0.00 -12.95
N GLY A 18 6.59 0.23 -13.48
CA GLY A 18 6.38 0.71 -14.83
C GLY A 18 7.12 2.01 -15.09
N ILE A 19 6.94 3.03 -14.25
CA ILE A 19 7.59 4.32 -14.48
C ILE A 19 9.11 4.23 -14.29
N SER A 20 9.60 3.52 -13.28
CA SER A 20 11.04 3.35 -13.06
C SER A 20 11.75 2.61 -14.19
N THR A 21 11.04 1.72 -14.90
CA THR A 21 11.54 0.99 -16.08
C THR A 21 11.11 1.61 -17.41
N ASN A 22 10.51 2.81 -17.41
CA ASN A 22 9.93 3.45 -18.59
C ASN A 22 8.99 2.52 -19.40
N PHE A 23 8.21 1.73 -18.66
CA PHE A 23 7.24 0.73 -19.13
C PHE A 23 7.84 -0.35 -20.04
N GLN A 24 9.16 -0.58 -19.95
CA GLN A 24 9.85 -1.61 -20.73
C GLN A 24 9.74 -3.01 -20.09
N THR A 25 9.37 -3.09 -18.82
CA THR A 25 9.19 -4.34 -18.09
C THR A 25 7.73 -4.50 -17.67
N SER A 26 7.13 -5.64 -18.00
CA SER A 26 5.84 -6.06 -17.44
C SER A 26 6.10 -6.92 -16.23
N VAL A 27 5.36 -6.71 -15.15
CA VAL A 27 5.47 -7.46 -13.89
C VAL A 27 4.83 -8.87 -13.96
N GLY A 28 4.47 -9.33 -15.16
CA GLY A 28 3.90 -10.65 -15.41
C GLY A 28 2.42 -10.74 -15.06
N LYS A 29 1.80 -11.91 -15.31
CA LYS A 29 0.42 -12.17 -14.88
C LYS A 29 0.39 -12.38 -13.36
N ASN A 30 -0.56 -11.76 -12.69
CA ASN A 30 -0.77 -11.87 -11.23
C ASN A 30 0.44 -11.43 -10.39
N ASP A 31 1.15 -10.38 -10.80
CA ASP A 31 2.23 -9.79 -10.00
C ASP A 31 3.36 -10.79 -9.67
N SER A 32 3.52 -11.84 -10.48
CA SER A 32 4.45 -12.93 -10.20
C SER A 32 5.91 -12.48 -10.19
N HIS A 33 6.23 -11.37 -10.86
CA HIS A 33 7.56 -10.77 -10.88
C HIS A 33 7.66 -9.51 -10.03
N LEU A 34 6.62 -9.15 -9.27
CA LEU A 34 6.65 -7.96 -8.42
C LEU A 34 7.75 -8.10 -7.35
N GLN A 35 7.98 -9.31 -6.84
CA GLN A 35 9.10 -9.61 -5.92
C GLN A 35 10.48 -9.34 -6.53
N ASP A 36 10.63 -9.54 -7.84
CA ASP A 36 11.91 -9.38 -8.56
C ASP A 36 12.12 -7.93 -8.99
N ALA A 37 11.03 -7.16 -9.09
CA ALA A 37 11.02 -5.78 -9.57
C ALA A 37 11.03 -4.75 -8.43
N LEU A 38 10.57 -5.10 -7.23
CA LEU A 38 10.58 -4.21 -6.07
C LEU A 38 11.95 -4.15 -5.39
N THR A 39 12.21 -3.04 -4.72
CA THR A 39 13.34 -2.96 -3.80
C THR A 39 13.15 -3.95 -2.64
N PRO A 40 14.24 -4.42 -1.99
CA PRO A 40 14.14 -5.28 -0.81
C PRO A 40 13.27 -4.67 0.30
N ASP A 41 13.31 -3.35 0.45
CA ASP A 41 12.54 -2.62 1.45
C ASP A 41 11.04 -2.61 1.13
N ASP A 42 10.67 -2.33 -0.12
CA ASP A 42 9.26 -2.33 -0.56
C ASP A 42 8.68 -3.74 -0.54
N TYR A 43 9.48 -4.74 -0.92
CA TYR A 43 9.08 -6.14 -0.79
C TYR A 43 8.85 -6.54 0.67
N ALA A 44 9.72 -6.12 1.59
CA ALA A 44 9.53 -6.38 3.02
C ALA A 44 8.26 -5.70 3.57
N LYS A 45 7.94 -4.48 3.11
CA LYS A 45 6.67 -3.80 3.44
C LYS A 45 5.47 -4.57 2.88
N LEU A 46 5.53 -5.01 1.63
CA LEU A 46 4.49 -5.81 0.99
C LEU A 46 4.23 -7.10 1.76
N VAL A 47 5.27 -7.83 2.18
CA VAL A 47 5.13 -9.06 2.99
C VAL A 47 4.41 -8.81 4.31
N LYS A 48 4.65 -7.66 4.97
CA LYS A 48 3.95 -7.31 6.22
C LYS A 48 2.43 -7.18 6.03
N THR A 49 1.96 -6.84 4.83
CA THR A 49 0.52 -6.74 4.52
C THR A 49 -0.22 -8.09 4.49
N TYR A 50 0.51 -9.22 4.54
CA TYR A 50 -0.07 -10.57 4.54
C TYR A 50 -0.27 -11.15 5.95
N ARG A 51 0.25 -10.50 6.99
CA ARG A 51 0.16 -11.02 8.35
C ARG A 51 -1.20 -10.70 8.96
N LEU A 52 -2.15 -11.63 8.85
CA LEU A 52 -3.55 -11.50 9.30
C LEU A 52 -3.91 -12.48 10.45
N ASP A 53 -2.92 -12.91 11.22
CA ASP A 53 -3.04 -13.96 12.25
C ASP A 53 -3.68 -13.48 13.57
N SER A 54 -3.87 -12.17 13.72
CA SER A 54 -4.55 -11.56 14.87
C SER A 54 -5.19 -10.23 14.48
N LEU A 55 -6.07 -9.67 15.32
CA LEU A 55 -6.65 -8.35 15.09
C LEU A 55 -5.57 -7.25 15.02
N SER A 56 -4.59 -7.29 15.93
CA SER A 56 -3.48 -6.34 15.93
C SER A 56 -2.58 -6.50 14.72
N SER A 57 -2.31 -7.74 14.28
CA SER A 57 -1.57 -8.01 13.04
C SER A 57 -2.33 -7.52 11.81
N THR A 58 -3.64 -7.77 11.74
CA THR A 58 -4.52 -7.33 10.64
C THR A 58 -4.51 -5.81 10.54
N TRP A 59 -4.60 -5.14 11.68
CA TRP A 59 -4.54 -3.70 11.72
C TRP A 59 -3.18 -3.17 11.26
N SER A 60 -2.09 -3.75 11.78
CA SER A 60 -0.73 -3.41 11.34
C SER A 60 -0.52 -3.66 9.84
N ALA A 61 -1.14 -4.70 9.28
CA ALA A 61 -1.10 -5.01 7.86
C ALA A 61 -1.87 -3.98 7.02
N LEU A 62 -3.03 -3.51 7.50
CA LEU A 62 -3.82 -2.45 6.86
C LEU A 62 -3.05 -1.13 6.82
N GLN A 63 -2.49 -0.71 7.96
CA GLN A 63 -1.69 0.52 8.05
C GLN A 63 -0.44 0.45 7.16
N ALA A 64 0.24 -0.71 7.13
CA ALA A 64 1.39 -0.92 6.25
C ALA A 64 1.01 -0.86 4.77
N ALA A 65 -0.14 -1.43 4.38
CA ALA A 65 -0.66 -1.36 3.03
C ALA A 65 -1.00 0.09 2.62
N GLY A 66 -1.67 0.84 3.51
CA GLY A 66 -1.98 2.25 3.29
C GLY A 66 -0.74 3.11 3.11
N GLN A 67 0.24 2.97 4.01
CA GLN A 67 1.51 3.72 3.93
C GLN A 67 2.27 3.41 2.64
N LEU A 68 2.41 2.13 2.28
CA LEU A 68 3.07 1.73 1.05
C LEU A 68 2.33 2.26 -0.19
N PHE A 69 0.99 2.26 -0.17
CA PHE A 69 0.20 2.85 -1.25
C PHE A 69 0.45 4.35 -1.39
N LEU A 70 0.47 5.11 -0.29
CA LEU A 70 0.73 6.57 -0.34
C LEU A 70 2.12 6.90 -0.87
N GLU A 71 3.15 6.21 -0.36
CA GLU A 71 4.54 6.39 -0.80
C GLU A 71 4.64 6.15 -2.31
N THR A 72 4.06 5.04 -2.78
CA THR A 72 4.09 4.64 -4.19
C THR A 72 3.29 5.59 -5.08
N ALA A 73 2.07 5.97 -4.66
CA ALA A 73 1.21 6.88 -5.41
C ALA A 73 1.82 8.29 -5.52
N ARG A 74 2.57 8.73 -4.51
CA ARG A 74 3.29 10.01 -4.56
C ARG A 74 4.44 9.99 -5.55
N ILE A 75 5.22 8.91 -5.60
CA ILE A 75 6.27 8.71 -6.62
C ILE A 75 5.65 8.76 -8.02
N VAL A 76 4.55 8.03 -8.22
CA VAL A 76 3.82 8.00 -9.49
C VAL A 76 3.31 9.40 -9.88
N ALA A 77 2.70 10.12 -8.95
CA ALA A 77 2.17 11.46 -9.19
C ALA A 77 3.29 12.46 -9.54
N ASP A 78 4.39 12.45 -8.78
CA ASP A 78 5.54 13.33 -9.00
C ASP A 78 6.18 13.07 -10.37
N GLN A 79 6.30 11.80 -10.79
CA GLN A 79 6.92 11.43 -12.07
C GLN A 79 6.01 11.69 -13.28
N LEU A 80 4.69 11.60 -13.12
CA LEU A 80 3.72 11.84 -14.20
C LEU A 80 3.16 13.26 -14.22
N GLY A 81 3.50 14.10 -13.23
CA GLY A 81 3.04 15.48 -13.11
C GLY A 81 1.58 15.60 -12.67
N PHE A 82 1.08 14.66 -11.88
CA PHE A 82 -0.27 14.73 -11.30
C PHE A 82 -0.25 15.45 -9.95
N ASP A 83 -1.31 16.21 -9.67
CA ASP A 83 -1.53 16.79 -8.35
C ASP A 83 -1.89 15.67 -7.34
N PHE A 84 -1.13 15.58 -6.25
CA PHE A 84 -1.42 14.64 -5.18
C PHE A 84 -2.27 15.29 -4.07
N PRO A 85 -3.52 14.85 -3.86
CA PRO A 85 -4.40 15.46 -2.87
C PRO A 85 -4.00 15.09 -1.43
N ASP A 86 -4.45 15.89 -0.46
CA ASP A 86 -4.12 15.75 0.97
C ASP A 86 -5.07 14.78 1.73
N TYR A 87 -6.21 14.41 1.15
CA TYR A 87 -7.14 13.47 1.80
C TYR A 87 -6.55 12.09 2.14
N PRO A 88 -5.65 11.48 1.32
CA PRO A 88 -5.14 10.14 1.62
C PRO A 88 -4.33 10.09 2.92
N VAL A 89 -3.60 11.16 3.23
CA VAL A 89 -2.86 11.31 4.50
C VAL A 89 -3.84 11.40 5.68
N LYS A 90 -4.95 12.11 5.50
CA LYS A 90 -6.00 12.24 6.53
C LYS A 90 -6.71 10.92 6.82
N VAL A 91 -6.89 10.07 5.81
CA VAL A 91 -7.49 8.74 5.98
C VAL A 91 -6.61 7.87 6.88
N ILE A 92 -5.29 7.82 6.63
CA ILE A 92 -4.37 7.04 7.47
C ILE A 92 -4.30 7.59 8.90
N ALA A 93 -4.30 8.92 9.06
CA ALA A 93 -4.31 9.52 10.39
C ALA A 93 -5.61 9.22 11.17
N TYR A 94 -6.75 9.16 10.47
CA TYR A 94 -8.03 8.79 11.07
C TYR A 94 -8.06 7.32 11.50
N GLU A 95 -7.54 6.44 10.65
CA GLU A 95 -7.30 5.04 10.97
C GLU A 95 -6.50 4.94 12.28
N GLU A 96 -5.33 5.59 12.36
CA GLU A 96 -4.47 5.67 13.55
C GLU A 96 -5.20 6.09 14.82
N GLN A 97 -6.06 7.10 14.71
CA GLN A 97 -6.87 7.58 15.81
C GLN A 97 -7.82 6.49 16.33
N ILE A 98 -8.54 5.79 15.45
CA ILE A 98 -9.51 4.75 15.84
C ILE A 98 -8.82 3.62 16.62
N MET A 99 -7.60 3.20 16.28
CA MET A 99 -6.95 2.13 17.08
C MET A 99 -6.43 2.60 18.42
N SER A 100 -6.10 3.88 18.52
CA SER A 100 -5.58 4.46 19.77
C SER A 100 -6.68 4.63 20.81
N GLU A 101 -7.94 4.68 20.36
CA GLU A 101 -9.10 4.71 21.24
C GLU A 101 -9.29 3.30 21.85
N PRO A 102 -9.33 3.16 23.19
CA PRO A 102 -9.65 1.88 23.79
C PRO A 102 -11.10 1.54 23.42
N THR A 103 -11.29 0.41 22.74
CA THR A 103 -12.61 -0.18 22.51
C THR A 103 -13.30 -0.40 23.87
N GLY A 104 -14.10 0.58 24.31
CA GLY A 104 -14.70 0.55 25.63
C GLY A 104 -15.18 1.90 26.17
N ALA A 105 -15.97 2.65 25.40
CA ALA A 105 -16.87 3.67 25.95
C ALA A 105 -18.01 4.00 24.98
N GLN A 106 -18.84 3.01 24.66
CA GLN A 106 -20.23 3.31 24.30
C GLN A 106 -21.07 3.12 25.57
N SER A 107 -21.61 4.23 26.08
CA SER A 107 -22.59 4.29 27.18
C SER A 107 -23.97 3.83 26.71
#